data_AF-A0A6J0KLI2-F1
#
_entry.id   AF-A0A6J0KLI2-F1
#
_cell.length_a   1.000
_cell.length_b   1.000
_cell.length_c   1.000
_cell.angle_alpha   90.00
_cell.angle_beta   90.00
_cell.angle_gamma   90.00
#
_symmetry.space_group_name_H-M   'P 1'
#
loop_
_entity.id
_entity.type
_entity.pdbx_description
1 polymer ?
#
loop_
_entity_poly.entity_id
_entity_poly.type
_entity_poly.pdbx_seq_one_letter_code
_entity_poly.pdbx_strand_id
1 'polypeptide(L)'
;MAVSRQDLFFTRLRVPSDYCLNTIATFPRKFSSFPRENHFLAPIDLFSNTDAQAKRSSKEATQILQTQTHQQNHSRQSFAEGDAVLMRSSEPGKPSYVARVEAIETTDARGSNARVRVRWYYRPEESMGGRRQFHGAKEVFLSDHYDLQSADTIEGKCKVHSFGGYTKLGSVGNDDFFCRFEYNSATGAFNPDRVAVFCKCEMPYNPDDLMVQCEDCSEWFHPSCIGTTIEAAKKLEHFYCEECSPEPQDLDNSISTSKNTDAKVNTKRNLEVSKTRNKHAKRTG
;
A
#
# COMPACT_ATOMS: atom_id res chain seq x y z
N MET A 1 -10.28 -24.52 -0.50
CA MET A 1 -9.57 -23.79 0.57
C MET A 1 -10.02 -22.33 0.56
N ALA A 2 -10.60 -21.83 1.65
CA ALA A 2 -10.89 -20.40 1.81
C ALA A 2 -9.63 -19.69 2.31
N VAL A 3 -9.01 -18.91 1.44
CA VAL A 3 -7.65 -18.48 1.65
C VAL A 3 -7.62 -17.19 2.47
N SER A 4 -6.95 -17.25 3.63
CA SER A 4 -6.58 -16.08 4.43
C SER A 4 -5.62 -15.19 3.63
N ARG A 5 -5.36 -13.96 4.09
CA ARG A 5 -4.44 -12.97 3.47
C ARG A 5 -3.10 -13.51 2.95
N GLN A 6 -2.66 -14.67 3.44
CA GLN A 6 -1.34 -15.25 3.28
C GLN A 6 -1.10 -16.00 1.96
N ASP A 7 -2.10 -16.64 1.31
CA ASP A 7 -1.80 -17.54 0.17
C ASP A 7 -2.08 -16.97 -1.23
N LEU A 8 -2.48 -15.69 -1.33
CA LEU A 8 -2.76 -15.01 -2.60
C LEU A 8 -1.53 -14.80 -3.51
N PHE A 9 -0.32 -15.01 -3.01
CA PHE A 9 0.91 -14.60 -3.71
C PHE A 9 1.72 -15.71 -4.38
N PHE A 10 1.33 -16.99 -4.24
CA PHE A 10 2.10 -18.10 -4.82
C PHE A 10 1.58 -18.61 -6.17
N THR A 11 0.41 -18.19 -6.64
CA THR A 11 -0.12 -18.60 -7.94
C THR A 11 -0.23 -17.39 -8.88
N ARG A 12 0.71 -17.34 -9.84
CA ARG A 12 0.70 -16.53 -11.08
C ARG A 12 1.30 -15.11 -11.05
N LEU A 13 2.61 -15.02 -10.80
CA LEU A 13 3.48 -14.11 -11.57
C LEU A 13 3.91 -14.82 -12.86
N ARG A 14 3.00 -14.99 -13.82
CA ARG A 14 3.39 -15.07 -15.24
C ARG A 14 3.18 -13.69 -15.83
N VAL A 15 4.20 -12.84 -15.62
CA VAL A 15 4.42 -11.71 -16.51
C VAL A 15 4.82 -12.32 -17.86
N PRO A 16 4.21 -11.94 -18.99
CA PRO A 16 4.74 -12.30 -20.29
C PRO A 16 6.19 -11.79 -20.35
N SER A 17 7.12 -12.73 -20.42
CA SER A 17 8.47 -12.49 -20.90
C SER A 17 8.34 -12.06 -22.35
N ASP A 18 8.42 -10.77 -22.61
CA ASP A 18 8.99 -10.23 -23.84
C ASP A 18 9.47 -8.79 -23.57
N TYR A 19 10.60 -8.46 -24.17
CA TYR A 19 11.33 -7.17 -24.14
C TYR A 19 12.31 -6.95 -22.97
N CYS A 20 13.36 -7.77 -22.94
CA CYS A 20 14.70 -7.29 -22.59
C CYS A 20 15.55 -7.19 -23.86
N LEU A 21 16.44 -6.18 -23.87
CA LEU A 21 17.61 -5.95 -24.74
C LEU A 21 17.39 -5.05 -25.97
N ASN A 22 17.77 -3.77 -25.85
CA ASN A 22 19.07 -3.28 -26.32
C ASN A 22 19.09 -1.75 -26.40
N THR A 23 19.93 -1.09 -25.62
CA THR A 23 20.68 0.09 -26.09
C THR A 23 21.99 0.16 -25.30
N ILE A 24 23.03 -0.40 -25.90
CA ILE A 24 24.43 -0.17 -25.53
C ILE A 24 24.76 1.24 -26.03
N ALA A 25 24.93 2.20 -25.11
CA ALA A 25 25.50 3.49 -25.45
C ALA A 25 27.02 3.35 -25.58
N THR A 26 27.47 3.35 -26.83
CA THR A 26 28.87 3.43 -27.26
C THR A 26 29.51 4.74 -26.83
N PHE A 27 30.56 4.67 -26.01
CA PHE A 27 31.49 5.78 -25.77
C PHE A 27 32.57 5.81 -26.87
N PRO A 28 32.87 6.96 -27.49
CA PRO A 28 34.01 7.07 -28.40
C PRO A 28 35.31 7.22 -27.62
N ARG A 29 36.24 6.28 -27.85
CA ARG A 29 37.66 6.41 -27.52
C ARG A 29 38.30 7.44 -28.46
N LYS A 30 39.02 8.42 -27.91
CA LYS A 30 40.12 9.09 -28.62
C LYS A 30 41.39 9.01 -27.77
N PHE A 31 42.39 8.37 -28.35
CA PHE A 31 43.79 8.38 -27.94
C PHE A 31 44.41 9.73 -28.36
N SER A 32 45.19 10.34 -27.46
CA SER A 32 46.35 11.15 -27.85
C SER A 32 47.35 11.27 -26.69
N SER A 33 48.53 10.68 -26.91
CA SER A 33 49.87 11.12 -26.49
C SER A 33 50.13 11.52 -25.02
N PHE A 34 50.91 10.67 -24.33
CA PHE A 34 51.79 11.03 -23.22
C PHE A 34 52.94 11.94 -23.71
N PRO A 35 53.47 12.78 -22.82
CA PRO A 35 54.86 12.60 -22.41
C PRO A 35 55.01 12.48 -20.89
N ARG A 36 56.04 11.73 -20.49
CA ARG A 36 56.51 11.61 -19.11
C ARG A 36 57.20 12.90 -18.70
N GLU A 37 56.95 13.35 -17.47
CA GLU A 37 57.98 13.98 -16.64
C GLU A 37 57.63 13.82 -15.16
N ASN A 38 58.67 13.56 -14.37
CA ASN A 38 58.62 13.20 -12.96
C ASN A 38 58.55 14.43 -12.04
N HIS A 39 58.11 14.16 -10.81
CA HIS A 39 58.22 14.96 -9.57
C HIS A 39 57.20 16.10 -9.39
N PHE A 40 56.24 15.93 -8.48
CA PHE A 40 56.25 16.48 -7.11
C PHE A 40 54.88 16.26 -6.43
N LEU A 41 54.94 15.73 -5.19
CA LEU A 41 53.92 15.71 -4.12
C LEU A 41 52.62 14.93 -4.33
N ALA A 42 52.36 14.02 -3.39
CA ALA A 42 51.07 13.34 -3.22
C ALA A 42 49.95 14.38 -2.94
N PRO A 43 48.74 14.22 -3.50
CA PRO A 43 47.60 15.00 -3.06
C PRO A 43 47.23 14.56 -1.63
N ILE A 44 47.24 15.53 -0.73
CA ILE A 44 46.71 15.41 0.63
C ILE A 44 45.22 15.04 0.53
N ASP A 45 44.82 14.00 1.26
CA ASP A 45 43.44 13.55 1.42
C ASP A 45 42.52 14.69 1.90
N LEU A 46 41.80 15.34 0.98
CA LEU A 46 40.83 16.40 1.30
C LEU A 46 39.36 15.96 1.15
N PHE A 47 39.10 14.68 0.84
CA PHE A 47 37.74 14.15 0.57
C PHE A 47 37.14 13.30 1.70
N SER A 48 37.87 13.02 2.79
CA SER A 48 37.40 12.17 3.89
C SER A 48 36.74 12.94 5.04
N ASN A 49 36.89 14.26 5.08
CA ASN A 49 36.48 15.09 6.22
C ASN A 49 34.98 15.46 6.17
N THR A 50 34.42 15.67 4.98
CA THR A 50 33.01 16.03 4.79
C THR A 50 32.07 14.89 5.18
N ASP A 51 32.40 13.66 4.80
CA ASP A 51 31.59 12.46 5.09
C ASP A 51 31.62 12.11 6.58
N ALA A 52 32.77 12.27 7.23
CA ALA A 52 32.91 12.06 8.66
C ALA A 52 32.16 13.13 9.46
N GLN A 53 32.22 14.39 9.02
CA GLN A 53 31.50 15.51 9.63
C GLN A 53 29.97 15.38 9.46
N ALA A 54 29.50 14.98 8.27
CA ALA A 54 28.08 14.70 8.02
C ALA A 54 27.56 13.54 8.88
N LYS A 55 28.32 12.43 8.97
CA LYS A 55 27.97 11.29 9.84
C LYS A 55 27.92 11.67 11.32
N ARG A 56 28.80 12.56 11.78
CA ARG A 56 28.81 13.04 13.17
C ARG A 56 27.60 13.94 13.46
N SER A 57 27.31 14.88 12.56
CA SER A 57 26.14 15.76 12.65
C SER A 57 24.82 14.97 12.64
N SER A 58 24.71 13.93 11.80
CA SER A 58 23.57 13.02 11.78
C SER A 58 23.38 12.27 13.11
N LYS A 59 24.45 11.74 13.70
CA LYS A 59 24.38 11.07 15.02
C LYS A 59 23.93 12.00 16.14
N GLU A 60 24.44 13.23 16.16
CA GLU A 60 24.05 14.26 17.14
C GLU A 60 22.56 14.62 16.96
N ALA A 61 22.10 14.80 15.72
CA ALA A 61 20.69 15.08 15.40
C ALA A 61 19.75 13.95 15.86
N THR A 62 20.12 12.69 15.59
CA THR A 62 19.35 11.52 16.06
C THR A 62 19.29 11.43 17.59
N GLN A 63 20.37 11.78 18.29
CA GLN A 63 20.39 11.77 19.76
C GLN A 63 19.53 12.88 20.38
N ILE A 64 19.50 14.06 19.75
CA ILE A 64 18.62 15.17 20.16
C ILE A 64 17.16 14.75 19.98
N LEU A 65 16.83 14.20 18.81
CA LEU A 65 15.50 13.73 18.50
C LEU A 65 15.02 12.68 19.51
N GLN A 66 15.85 11.69 19.85
CA GLN A 66 15.56 10.70 20.91
C GLN A 66 15.22 11.34 22.26
N THR A 67 15.95 12.39 22.62
CA THR A 67 15.80 13.06 23.91
C THR A 67 14.51 13.88 23.93
N GLN A 68 14.20 14.59 22.84
CA GLN A 68 12.99 15.38 22.70
C GLN A 68 11.72 14.50 22.71
N THR A 69 11.72 13.41 21.94
CA THR A 69 10.57 12.49 21.92
C THR A 69 10.37 11.78 23.25
N HIS A 70 11.45 11.48 23.99
CA HIS A 70 11.33 10.94 25.35
C HIS A 70 10.69 11.93 26.32
N GLN A 71 11.03 13.21 26.22
CA GLN A 71 10.43 14.25 27.07
C GLN A 71 8.94 14.45 26.78
N GLN A 72 8.50 14.27 25.54
CA GLN A 72 7.10 14.49 25.16
C GLN A 72 6.22 13.24 25.33
N ASN A 73 6.71 12.06 24.95
CA ASN A 73 5.89 10.85 24.85
C ASN A 73 6.29 9.77 25.86
N HIS A 74 7.22 10.05 26.78
CA HIS A 74 7.80 9.07 27.73
C HIS A 74 8.34 7.78 27.05
N SER A 75 8.56 7.82 25.74
CA SER A 75 9.02 6.68 24.95
C SER A 75 10.46 6.93 24.49
N ARG A 76 11.35 5.96 24.77
CA ARG A 76 12.77 6.04 24.41
C ARG A 76 13.01 5.47 23.01
N GLN A 77 12.24 5.92 22.02
CA GLN A 77 12.41 5.48 20.64
C GLN A 77 13.48 6.30 19.92
N SER A 78 14.32 5.63 19.14
CA SER A 78 15.35 6.24 18.28
C SER A 78 14.88 6.31 16.85
N PHE A 79 15.03 7.45 16.19
CA PHE A 79 14.58 7.68 14.82
C PHE A 79 15.78 7.89 13.89
N ALA A 80 15.68 7.36 12.68
CA ALA A 80 16.69 7.40 11.64
C ALA A 80 16.05 7.68 10.27
N GLU A 81 16.89 8.05 9.30
CA GLU A 81 16.48 8.16 7.90
C GLU A 81 15.90 6.84 7.39
N GLY A 82 14.81 6.93 6.63
CA GLY A 82 14.04 5.79 6.14
C GLY A 82 12.97 5.28 7.10
N ASP A 83 12.98 5.65 8.38
CA ASP A 83 11.92 5.28 9.31
C ASP A 83 10.56 5.86 8.88
N ALA A 84 9.49 5.09 9.08
CA ALA A 84 8.13 5.59 9.01
C ALA A 84 7.67 6.04 10.41
N VAL A 85 7.02 7.20 10.48
CA VAL A 85 6.57 7.82 11.71
C VAL A 85 5.13 8.31 11.61
N LEU A 86 4.47 8.37 12.77
CA LEU A 86 3.20 9.07 12.95
C LEU A 86 3.49 10.49 13.42
N MET A 87 2.86 11.46 12.77
CA MET A 87 3.01 12.88 13.10
C MET A 87 1.64 13.46 13.48
N ARG A 88 1.62 14.21 14.58
CA ARG A 88 0.42 14.83 15.12
C ARG A 88 -0.23 15.73 14.07
N SER A 89 -1.54 15.57 13.88
CA SER A 89 -2.33 16.48 13.05
C SER A 89 -2.43 17.86 13.70
N SER A 90 -2.35 18.92 12.88
CA SER A 90 -2.65 20.29 13.34
C SER A 90 -4.14 20.51 13.61
N GLU A 91 -5.00 19.70 13.00
CA GLU A 91 -6.46 19.72 13.19
C GLU A 91 -6.89 18.71 14.26
N PRO A 92 -7.61 19.14 15.32
CA PRO A 92 -8.14 18.23 16.34
C PRO A 92 -9.10 17.19 15.76
N GLY A 93 -8.99 15.95 16.23
CA GLY A 93 -9.88 14.84 15.83
C GLY A 93 -9.57 14.20 14.48
N LYS A 94 -8.60 14.72 13.72
CA LYS A 94 -8.04 14.04 12.55
C LYS A 94 -7.04 12.96 12.99
N PRO A 95 -6.92 11.86 12.23
CA PRO A 95 -5.89 10.86 12.49
C PRO A 95 -4.51 11.47 12.30
N SER A 96 -3.51 10.91 12.98
CA SER A 96 -2.11 11.28 12.78
C SER A 96 -1.69 11.03 11.34
N TYR A 97 -0.90 11.95 10.80
CA TYR A 97 -0.29 11.83 9.49
C TYR A 97 0.78 10.73 9.50
N VAL A 98 0.99 10.09 8.36
CA VAL A 98 2.04 9.09 8.18
C VAL A 98 3.13 9.71 7.32
N ALA A 99 4.38 9.61 7.74
CA ALA A 99 5.50 10.20 7.01
C ALA A 99 6.72 9.28 7.01
N ARG A 100 7.54 9.37 5.96
CA ARG A 100 8.89 8.79 5.93
C ARG A 100 9.90 9.87 6.30
N VAL A 101 10.79 9.57 7.23
CA VAL A 101 11.92 10.45 7.56
C VAL A 101 12.93 10.38 6.42
N GLU A 102 13.21 11.51 5.78
CA GLU A 102 14.20 11.62 4.70
C GLU A 102 15.55 12.13 5.22
N ALA A 103 15.52 13.06 6.18
CA ALA A 103 16.71 13.57 6.85
C ALA A 103 16.36 14.09 8.25
N ILE A 104 17.33 14.08 9.16
CA ILE A 104 17.21 14.66 10.50
C ILE A 104 18.28 15.75 10.62
N GLU A 105 17.86 16.97 10.91
CA GLU A 105 18.70 18.16 10.96
C GLU A 105 18.60 18.84 12.34
N THR A 106 19.67 19.45 12.81
CA THR A 106 19.65 20.30 14.01
C THR A 106 19.42 21.75 13.61
N THR A 107 18.61 22.49 14.38
CA THR A 107 18.33 23.90 14.06
C THR A 107 19.53 24.81 14.30
N ASP A 108 20.38 24.48 15.28
CA ASP A 108 21.46 25.35 15.74
C ASP A 108 22.70 24.54 16.16
N ALA A 109 23.88 25.18 16.09
CA ALA A 109 25.16 24.61 16.57
C ALA A 109 25.17 24.26 18.08
N ARG A 110 24.16 24.71 18.83
CA ARG A 110 23.92 24.37 20.24
C ARG A 110 23.13 23.07 20.43
N GLY A 111 22.50 22.54 19.37
CA GLY A 111 21.81 21.25 19.39
C GLY A 111 20.55 21.20 20.26
N SER A 112 19.83 22.32 20.44
CA SER A 112 18.67 22.35 21.35
C SER A 112 17.38 21.80 20.72
N ASN A 113 17.17 22.00 19.40
CA ASN A 113 15.99 21.50 18.70
C ASN A 113 16.36 20.75 17.42
N ALA A 114 15.67 19.64 17.16
CA ALA A 114 15.77 18.91 15.90
C ALA A 114 14.59 19.23 14.97
N ARG A 115 14.86 19.24 13.66
CA ARG A 115 13.87 19.24 12.60
C ARG A 115 14.04 17.98 11.77
N VAL A 116 12.94 17.54 11.18
CA VAL A 116 12.91 16.35 10.35
C VAL A 116 12.39 16.72 8.97
N ARG A 117 13.20 16.45 7.95
CA ARG A 117 12.73 16.48 6.57
C ARG A 117 11.97 15.20 6.33
N VAL A 118 10.73 15.33 5.90
CA VAL A 118 9.82 14.20 5.74
C VAL A 118 9.24 14.15 4.33
N ARG A 119 8.87 12.94 3.91
CA ARG A 119 8.07 12.67 2.72
C ARG A 119 6.73 12.09 3.15
N TRP A 120 5.64 12.72 2.72
CA TRP A 120 4.31 12.38 3.22
C TRP A 120 3.75 11.11 2.58
N TYR A 121 3.11 10.29 3.41
CA TYR A 121 2.21 9.25 2.95
C TYR A 121 0.77 9.76 3.05
N TYR A 122 0.07 9.76 1.92
CA TYR A 122 -1.33 10.19 1.85
C TYR A 122 -2.26 9.02 2.12
N ARG A 123 -3.27 9.23 2.95
CA ARG A 123 -4.37 8.28 3.08
C ARG A 123 -5.29 8.38 1.85
N PRO A 124 -6.03 7.32 1.51
CA PRO A 124 -7.00 7.35 0.42
C PRO A 124 -7.98 8.53 0.46
N GLU A 125 -8.49 8.86 1.65
CA GLU A 125 -9.37 9.99 1.93
C GLU A 125 -8.74 11.38 1.71
N GLU A 126 -7.41 11.48 1.70
CA GLU A 126 -6.67 12.73 1.48
C GLU A 126 -6.29 12.91 0.00
N SER A 127 -6.43 11.87 -0.82
CA SER A 127 -6.17 11.94 -2.27
C SER A 127 -7.31 12.65 -3.01
N MET A 128 -7.01 13.27 -4.15
CA MET A 128 -8.02 13.95 -4.98
C MET A 128 -9.16 13.04 -5.42
N GLY A 129 -8.88 11.74 -5.62
CA GLY A 129 -9.88 10.75 -6.02
C GLY A 129 -10.67 10.14 -4.87
N GLY A 130 -10.30 10.43 -3.62
CA GLY A 130 -10.88 9.84 -2.43
C GLY A 130 -10.68 8.34 -2.29
N ARG A 131 -11.29 7.76 -1.24
CA ARG A 131 -11.27 6.33 -0.98
C ARG A 131 -12.14 5.57 -1.99
N ARG A 132 -11.59 4.52 -2.59
CA ARG A 132 -12.27 3.58 -3.49
C ARG A 132 -12.45 2.24 -2.80
N GLN A 133 -13.32 1.39 -3.36
CA GLN A 133 -13.67 0.09 -2.76
C GLN A 133 -12.47 -0.85 -2.63
N PHE A 134 -11.48 -0.76 -3.52
CA PHE A 134 -10.29 -1.60 -3.46
C PHE A 134 -9.20 -1.07 -2.52
N HIS A 135 -9.39 0.12 -1.92
CA HIS A 135 -8.41 0.69 -1.00
C HIS A 135 -8.55 0.08 0.39
N GLY A 136 -7.48 -0.52 0.88
CA GLY A 136 -7.45 -1.11 2.23
C GLY A 136 -7.52 -0.05 3.33
N ALA A 137 -8.01 -0.45 4.51
CA ALA A 137 -8.12 0.38 5.70
C ALA A 137 -6.77 0.90 6.20
N LYS A 138 -5.71 0.12 5.99
CA LYS A 138 -4.32 0.46 6.34
C LYS A 138 -3.47 0.93 5.14
N GLU A 139 -4.12 1.23 4.01
CA GLU A 139 -3.43 1.68 2.81
C GLU A 139 -3.02 3.15 2.92
N VAL A 140 -1.81 3.45 2.47
CA VAL A 140 -1.28 4.80 2.30
C VAL A 140 -0.47 4.90 1.00
N PHE A 141 -0.32 6.11 0.46
CA PHE A 141 0.33 6.36 -0.82
C PHE A 141 1.57 7.22 -0.62
N LEU A 142 2.73 6.76 -1.11
CA LEU A 142 3.96 7.53 -1.00
C LEU A 142 3.90 8.72 -1.95
N SER A 143 3.77 9.93 -1.43
CA SER A 143 3.60 11.11 -2.28
C SER A 143 4.92 11.70 -2.77
N ASP A 144 4.89 12.65 -3.70
CA ASP A 144 6.02 13.53 -4.03
C ASP A 144 6.09 14.79 -3.13
N HIS A 145 5.28 14.85 -2.07
CA HIS A 145 5.22 15.98 -1.16
C HIS A 145 6.24 15.82 -0.02
N TYR A 146 7.15 16.80 0.06
CA TYR A 146 8.18 16.89 1.10
C TYR A 146 8.01 18.14 1.93
N ASP A 147 8.25 18.02 3.24
CA ASP A 147 8.20 19.13 4.19
C ASP A 147 9.32 19.05 5.23
N LEU A 148 9.55 20.15 5.94
CA LEU A 148 10.50 20.23 7.06
C LEU A 148 9.76 20.57 8.36
N GLN A 149 9.54 19.55 9.20
CA GLN A 149 8.72 19.61 10.41
C GLN A 149 9.57 19.65 11.70
N SER A 150 8.97 20.10 12.80
CA SER A 150 9.58 19.97 14.13
C SER A 150 9.58 18.52 14.59
N ALA A 151 10.67 18.07 15.21
CA ALA A 151 10.77 16.78 15.89
C ALA A 151 9.62 16.51 16.87
N ASP A 152 9.14 17.56 17.54
CA ASP A 152 8.06 17.51 18.55
C ASP A 152 6.71 17.06 17.97
N THR A 153 6.54 17.13 16.66
CA THR A 153 5.30 16.67 16.02
C THR A 153 5.26 15.14 15.89
N ILE A 154 6.36 14.43 16.11
CA ILE A 154 6.41 12.96 16.02
C ILE A 154 5.77 12.35 17.27
N GLU A 155 4.74 11.54 17.06
CA GLU A 155 4.05 10.80 18.12
C GLU A 155 4.69 9.44 18.36
N GLY A 156 5.24 8.81 17.33
CA GLY A 156 5.94 7.53 17.43
C GLY A 156 6.30 6.92 16.08
N LYS A 157 6.97 5.76 16.11
CA LYS A 157 7.23 4.97 14.89
C LYS A 157 6.02 4.17 14.44
N CYS A 158 5.90 3.99 13.13
CA CYS A 158 5.00 3.02 12.50
C CYS A 158 5.75 2.20 11.45
N LYS A 159 5.05 1.27 10.78
CA LYS A 159 5.60 0.45 9.71
C LYS A 159 4.76 0.63 8.46
N VAL A 160 5.40 0.98 7.35
CA VAL A 160 4.76 0.97 6.03
C VAL A 160 5.38 -0.16 5.22
N HIS A 161 4.63 -1.24 5.08
CA HIS A 161 5.06 -2.44 4.37
C HIS A 161 4.86 -2.28 2.86
N SER A 162 5.63 -3.04 2.07
CA SER A 162 5.24 -3.32 0.69
C SER A 162 3.95 -4.14 0.70
N PHE A 163 3.16 -4.07 -0.38
CA PHE A 163 1.92 -4.83 -0.49
C PHE A 163 2.10 -6.32 -0.18
N GLY A 164 3.07 -6.97 -0.84
CA GLY A 164 3.35 -8.38 -0.64
C GLY A 164 3.95 -8.72 0.74
N GLY A 165 4.56 -7.75 1.43
CA GLY A 165 4.99 -7.91 2.83
C GLY A 165 3.79 -7.86 3.78
N TYR A 166 2.87 -6.92 3.55
CA TYR A 166 1.67 -6.74 4.36
C TYR A 166 0.73 -7.94 4.31
N THR A 167 0.49 -8.51 3.12
CA THR A 167 -0.40 -9.67 2.96
C THR A 167 0.11 -10.92 3.69
N LYS A 168 1.43 -11.00 3.96
CA LYS A 168 2.05 -12.13 4.67
C LYS A 168 2.07 -11.97 6.19
N LEU A 169 1.58 -10.85 6.73
CA LEU A 169 1.55 -10.65 8.18
C LEU A 169 0.57 -11.63 8.84
N GLY A 170 1.00 -12.24 9.95
CA GLY A 170 0.14 -13.09 10.78
C GLY A 170 -0.98 -12.30 11.47
N SER A 171 -0.68 -11.08 11.89
CA SER A 171 -1.63 -10.12 12.44
C SER A 171 -1.21 -8.71 12.03
N VAL A 172 -2.20 -7.84 11.84
CA VAL A 172 -1.99 -6.44 11.50
C VAL A 172 -2.22 -5.59 12.75
N GLY A 173 -1.17 -4.89 13.18
CA GLY A 173 -1.24 -3.96 14.30
C GLY A 173 -1.86 -2.60 13.93
N ASN A 174 -2.01 -1.75 14.94
CA ASN A 174 -2.52 -0.39 14.74
C ASN A 174 -1.56 0.47 13.90
N ASP A 175 -0.26 0.25 14.09
CA ASP A 175 0.82 1.00 13.45
C ASP A 175 1.38 0.31 12.19
N ASP A 176 0.72 -0.75 11.71
CA ASP A 176 1.04 -1.41 10.44
C ASP A 176 0.18 -0.83 9.30
N PHE A 177 0.88 -0.27 8.32
CA PHE A 177 0.34 0.28 7.08
C PHE A 177 0.94 -0.44 5.88
N PHE A 178 0.36 -0.26 4.70
CA PHE A 178 0.99 -0.71 3.47
C PHE A 178 0.89 0.33 2.38
N CYS A 179 1.86 0.29 1.48
CA CYS A 179 1.94 1.15 0.31
C CYS A 179 2.20 0.30 -0.92
N ARG A 180 1.43 0.56 -1.97
CA ARG A 180 1.59 -0.08 -3.29
C ARG A 180 1.59 0.92 -4.45
N PHE A 181 1.36 2.19 -4.15
CA PHE A 181 1.31 3.27 -5.12
C PHE A 181 2.19 4.44 -4.67
N GLU A 182 2.87 5.05 -5.62
CA GLU A 182 3.31 6.43 -5.51
C GLU A 182 2.19 7.36 -5.96
N TYR A 183 2.09 8.53 -5.34
CA TYR A 183 1.04 9.51 -5.59
C TYR A 183 1.65 10.89 -5.91
N ASN A 184 1.19 11.51 -6.99
CA ASN A 184 1.57 12.87 -7.30
C ASN A 184 0.57 13.84 -6.64
N SER A 185 1.04 14.57 -5.64
CA SER A 185 0.21 15.47 -4.82
C SER A 185 -0.38 16.64 -5.61
N ALA A 186 0.27 17.07 -6.69
CA ALA A 186 -0.17 18.20 -7.52
C ALA A 186 -1.18 17.80 -8.60
N THR A 187 -1.02 16.62 -9.20
CA THR A 187 -1.84 16.16 -10.35
C THR A 187 -2.86 15.09 -9.98
N GLY A 188 -2.70 14.44 -8.84
CA GLY A 188 -3.54 13.31 -8.42
C GLY A 188 -3.21 11.99 -9.14
N ALA A 189 -2.13 11.94 -9.93
CA ALA A 189 -1.71 10.75 -10.66
C ALA A 189 -1.14 9.67 -9.71
N PHE A 190 -1.33 8.40 -10.08
CA PHE A 190 -0.81 7.25 -9.37
C PHE A 190 0.22 6.50 -10.21
N ASN A 191 1.24 5.93 -9.57
CA ASN A 191 2.24 5.07 -10.19
C ASN A 191 2.38 3.77 -9.37
N PRO A 192 2.22 2.57 -9.98
CA PRO A 192 1.82 2.35 -11.37
C PRO A 192 0.38 2.79 -11.64
N ASP A 193 0.11 3.20 -12.87
CA ASP A 193 -1.23 3.59 -13.35
C ASP A 193 -2.12 2.37 -13.63
N ARG A 194 -1.52 1.17 -13.72
CA ARG A 194 -2.18 -0.11 -13.93
C ARG A 194 -1.77 -1.10 -12.86
N VAL A 195 -2.74 -1.85 -12.37
CA VAL A 195 -2.56 -2.93 -11.40
C VAL A 195 -3.36 -4.15 -11.81
N ALA A 196 -2.91 -5.32 -11.37
CA ALA A 196 -3.65 -6.56 -11.59
C ALA A 196 -5.05 -6.46 -10.96
N VAL A 197 -6.05 -6.90 -11.72
CA VAL A 197 -7.44 -6.96 -11.31
C VAL A 197 -7.88 -8.41 -11.21
N PHE A 198 -8.88 -8.65 -10.36
CA PHE A 198 -9.38 -9.98 -10.06
C PHE A 198 -10.90 -9.96 -10.02
N CYS A 199 -11.49 -11.16 -10.01
CA CYS A 199 -12.92 -11.41 -9.96
C CYS A 199 -13.65 -10.82 -11.19
N LYS A 200 -14.93 -11.19 -11.34
CA LYS A 200 -15.81 -10.61 -12.37
C LYS A 200 -16.13 -9.12 -12.18
N CYS A 201 -15.71 -8.52 -11.06
CA CYS A 201 -15.84 -7.08 -10.85
C CYS A 201 -14.65 -6.29 -11.41
N GLU A 202 -13.59 -6.97 -11.86
CA GLU A 202 -12.38 -6.36 -12.44
C GLU A 202 -11.75 -5.30 -11.51
N MET A 203 -11.70 -5.61 -10.21
CA MET A 203 -11.15 -4.70 -9.21
C MET A 203 -9.78 -5.18 -8.70
N PRO A 204 -8.86 -4.25 -8.38
CA PRO A 204 -7.63 -4.61 -7.68
C PRO A 204 -7.92 -5.28 -6.33
N TYR A 205 -7.05 -6.17 -5.89
CA TYR A 205 -7.23 -6.88 -4.62
C TYR A 205 -7.20 -5.93 -3.42
N ASN A 206 -8.22 -5.97 -2.57
CA ASN A 206 -8.24 -5.31 -1.27
C ASN A 206 -7.85 -6.31 -0.17
N PRO A 207 -6.77 -6.07 0.60
CA PRO A 207 -6.32 -7.00 1.64
C PRO A 207 -7.33 -7.17 2.79
N ASP A 208 -8.31 -6.29 2.94
CA ASP A 208 -9.37 -6.45 3.95
C ASP A 208 -10.51 -7.38 3.49
N ASP A 209 -10.61 -7.65 2.18
CA ASP A 209 -11.67 -8.46 1.61
C ASP A 209 -11.25 -9.92 1.43
N LEU A 210 -12.16 -10.84 1.75
CA LEU A 210 -11.97 -12.27 1.51
C LEU A 210 -12.16 -12.58 0.03
N MET A 211 -11.27 -13.40 -0.52
CA MET A 211 -11.42 -13.99 -1.86
C MET A 211 -11.25 -15.52 -1.81
N VAL A 212 -11.92 -16.22 -2.72
CA VAL A 212 -11.79 -17.67 -2.92
C VAL A 212 -11.21 -17.94 -4.31
N GLN A 213 -10.33 -18.93 -4.41
CA GLN A 213 -9.71 -19.33 -5.68
C GLN A 213 -10.46 -20.51 -6.28
N CYS A 214 -10.82 -20.41 -7.56
CA CYS A 214 -11.34 -21.54 -8.34
C CYS A 214 -10.23 -22.55 -8.62
N GLU A 215 -10.49 -23.84 -8.43
CA GLU A 215 -9.47 -24.88 -8.60
C GLU A 215 -9.07 -25.11 -10.07
N ASP A 216 -9.99 -24.88 -11.00
CA ASP A 216 -9.73 -25.10 -12.43
C ASP A 216 -9.04 -23.91 -13.09
N CYS A 217 -9.66 -22.73 -13.05
CA CYS A 217 -9.11 -21.54 -13.73
C CYS A 217 -8.07 -20.78 -12.90
N SER A 218 -7.93 -21.11 -11.61
CA SER A 218 -7.04 -20.43 -10.65
C SER A 218 -7.33 -18.94 -10.47
N GLU A 219 -8.52 -18.46 -10.88
CA GLU A 219 -8.97 -17.08 -10.67
C GLU A 219 -9.59 -16.88 -9.29
N TRP A 220 -9.57 -15.64 -8.83
CA TRP A 220 -9.98 -15.24 -7.49
C TRP A 220 -11.29 -14.49 -7.52
N PHE A 221 -12.21 -14.83 -6.62
CA PHE A 221 -13.55 -14.26 -6.58
C PHE A 221 -13.92 -13.80 -5.17
N HIS A 222 -14.60 -12.65 -5.08
CA HIS A 222 -15.25 -12.25 -3.83
C HIS A 222 -16.48 -13.13 -3.60
N PRO A 223 -16.72 -13.66 -2.38
CA PRO A 223 -17.90 -14.45 -2.07
C PRO A 223 -19.20 -13.75 -2.49
N SER A 224 -19.32 -12.45 -2.20
CA SER A 224 -20.49 -11.65 -2.56
C SER A 224 -20.73 -11.55 -4.07
N CYS A 225 -19.67 -11.55 -4.88
CA CYS A 225 -19.78 -11.51 -6.34
C CYS A 225 -20.38 -12.82 -6.87
N ILE A 226 -20.01 -13.96 -6.30
CA ILE A 226 -20.50 -15.29 -6.70
C ILE A 226 -21.75 -15.74 -5.91
N GLY A 227 -22.42 -14.83 -5.21
CA GLY A 227 -23.66 -15.14 -4.49
C GLY A 227 -23.47 -15.99 -3.23
N THR A 228 -22.27 -16.04 -2.67
CA THR A 228 -21.93 -16.79 -1.45
C THR A 228 -21.66 -15.85 -0.28
N THR A 229 -21.90 -16.28 0.95
CA THR A 229 -21.55 -15.49 2.15
C THR A 229 -20.11 -15.75 2.59
N ILE A 230 -19.54 -14.87 3.42
CA ILE A 230 -18.17 -15.05 3.94
C ILE A 230 -18.07 -16.33 4.78
N GLU A 231 -19.10 -16.66 5.55
CA GLU A 231 -19.14 -17.84 6.43
C GLU A 231 -19.23 -19.13 5.62
N ALA A 232 -20.05 -19.14 4.56
CA ALA A 232 -20.15 -20.26 3.64
C ALA A 232 -18.84 -20.45 2.87
N ALA A 233 -18.28 -19.37 2.31
CA ALA A 233 -17.01 -19.39 1.61
C ALA A 233 -15.88 -19.96 2.46
N LYS A 234 -15.81 -19.60 3.75
CA LYS A 234 -14.83 -20.13 4.71
C LYS A 234 -14.89 -21.64 4.92
N LYS A 235 -16.05 -22.27 4.68
CA LYS A 235 -16.28 -23.70 4.86
C LYS A 235 -16.13 -24.50 3.56
N LEU A 236 -15.87 -23.84 2.43
CA LEU A 236 -15.70 -24.53 1.15
C LEU A 236 -14.36 -25.27 1.12
N GLU A 237 -14.43 -26.59 0.98
CA GLU A 237 -13.26 -27.43 0.75
C GLU A 237 -12.75 -27.26 -0.67
N HIS A 238 -13.64 -27.40 -1.66
CA HIS A 238 -13.36 -27.22 -3.08
C HIS A 238 -14.30 -26.15 -3.66
N PHE A 239 -13.79 -25.33 -4.57
CA PHE A 239 -14.58 -24.29 -5.23
C PHE A 239 -14.31 -24.26 -6.73
N TYR A 240 -15.40 -24.25 -7.50
CA TYR A 240 -15.42 -24.10 -8.94
C TYR A 240 -16.30 -22.91 -9.30
N CYS A 241 -15.82 -22.02 -10.16
CA CYS A 241 -16.60 -20.87 -10.62
C CYS A 241 -17.69 -21.29 -11.62
N GLU A 242 -18.65 -20.39 -11.87
CA GLU A 242 -19.79 -20.60 -12.78
C GLU A 242 -19.37 -21.00 -14.20
N GLU A 243 -18.21 -20.53 -14.67
CA GLU A 243 -17.68 -20.87 -16.00
C GLU A 243 -17.05 -22.27 -16.05
N CYS A 244 -16.49 -22.77 -14.95
CA CYS A 244 -15.86 -24.09 -14.87
C CYS A 244 -16.84 -25.19 -14.45
N SER A 245 -17.85 -24.85 -13.65
CA SER A 245 -18.93 -25.75 -13.27
C SER A 245 -20.28 -25.01 -13.40
N PRO A 246 -20.89 -25.03 -14.60
CA PRO A 246 -22.19 -24.41 -14.84
C PRO A 246 -23.37 -25.19 -14.23
N GLU A 247 -23.14 -26.39 -13.70
CA GLU A 247 -24.13 -27.12 -12.91
C GLU A 247 -24.40 -26.38 -11.59
N PRO A 248 -25.67 -26.15 -11.19
CA PRO A 248 -25.99 -25.44 -9.96
C PRO A 248 -25.38 -26.19 -8.76
N GLN A 249 -24.46 -25.53 -8.05
CA GLN A 249 -23.96 -26.01 -6.78
C GLN A 249 -25.08 -25.86 -5.75
N ASP A 250 -25.95 -26.87 -5.68
CA ASP A 250 -26.88 -27.04 -4.57
C ASP A 250 -26.05 -27.21 -3.29
N LEU A 251 -25.87 -26.12 -2.55
CA LEU A 251 -25.25 -26.11 -1.22
C LEU A 251 -26.21 -26.68 -0.17
N ASP A 252 -26.80 -27.84 -0.43
CA ASP A 252 -27.52 -28.62 0.58
C ASP A 252 -26.79 -29.94 0.83
N ASN A 253 -26.29 -30.00 2.06
CA ASN A 253 -25.60 -31.10 2.70
C ASN A 253 -26.34 -32.43 2.45
N SER A 254 -25.70 -33.36 1.74
CA SER A 254 -26.27 -34.66 1.40
C SER A 254 -26.48 -35.54 2.63
N ILE A 255 -27.69 -35.56 3.17
CA ILE A 255 -28.28 -36.77 3.76
C ILE A 255 -29.35 -37.25 2.78
N SER A 256 -28.96 -38.21 1.95
CA SER A 256 -29.86 -38.96 1.09
C SER A 256 -30.75 -39.87 1.93
N THR A 257 -32.07 -39.65 1.94
CA THR A 257 -33.04 -40.73 1.71
C THR A 257 -34.28 -40.18 1.02
N SER A 258 -34.62 -40.85 -0.08
CA SER A 258 -35.66 -40.60 -1.06
C SER A 258 -37.08 -40.66 -0.47
N LYS A 259 -38.02 -39.85 -1.01
CA LYS A 259 -39.30 -40.30 -1.61
C LYS A 259 -40.16 -39.14 -2.17
N ASN A 260 -40.65 -39.39 -3.38
CA ASN A 260 -41.69 -38.73 -4.20
C ASN A 260 -42.84 -38.00 -3.48
N THR A 261 -43.37 -36.91 -4.06
CA THR A 261 -44.59 -36.91 -4.91
C THR A 261 -44.90 -35.50 -5.47
N ASP A 262 -45.61 -35.50 -6.61
CA ASP A 262 -46.07 -34.41 -7.47
C ASP A 262 -46.79 -33.20 -6.82
N ALA A 263 -46.65 -32.01 -7.41
CA ALA A 263 -47.79 -31.15 -7.79
C ALA A 263 -47.37 -29.84 -8.53
N LYS A 264 -47.77 -29.78 -9.81
CA LYS A 264 -48.19 -28.64 -10.64
C LYS A 264 -48.38 -27.29 -9.93
N VAL A 265 -47.85 -26.19 -10.49
CA VAL A 265 -48.60 -25.03 -11.04
C VAL A 265 -47.66 -23.92 -11.56
N ASN A 266 -48.03 -23.49 -12.77
CA ASN A 266 -47.56 -22.38 -13.59
C ASN A 266 -47.56 -21.01 -12.86
N THR A 267 -46.68 -20.07 -13.25
CA THR A 267 -47.07 -18.73 -13.77
C THR A 267 -45.85 -17.82 -13.96
N LYS A 268 -45.70 -17.38 -15.22
CA LYS A 268 -44.85 -16.28 -15.70
C LYS A 268 -45.00 -15.00 -14.86
N ARG A 269 -43.89 -14.25 -14.68
CA ARG A 269 -43.91 -12.78 -14.68
C ARG A 269 -42.52 -12.18 -14.91
N ASN A 270 -42.38 -11.49 -16.04
CA ASN A 270 -41.46 -10.37 -16.25
C ASN A 270 -41.87 -9.21 -15.33
N LEU A 271 -40.93 -8.35 -14.91
CA LEU A 271 -41.14 -6.90 -14.95
C LEU A 271 -39.82 -6.11 -14.87
N GLU A 272 -39.86 -4.96 -15.54
CA GLU A 272 -38.79 -4.04 -15.89
C GLU A 272 -38.29 -3.16 -14.73
N VAL A 273 -37.01 -2.78 -14.79
CA VAL A 273 -36.43 -1.74 -13.93
C VAL A 273 -36.89 -0.36 -14.44
N SER A 274 -37.92 0.16 -13.78
CA SER A 274 -38.37 1.54 -13.95
C SER A 274 -37.48 2.51 -13.17
N LYS A 275 -36.90 3.46 -13.90
CA LYS A 275 -36.16 4.63 -13.40
C LYS A 275 -37.06 5.51 -12.53
N THR A 276 -36.63 5.84 -11.31
CA THR A 276 -37.22 6.93 -10.53
C THR A 276 -36.26 8.14 -10.48
N ARG A 277 -36.73 9.24 -11.08
CA ARG A 277 -36.14 10.58 -11.03
C ARG A 277 -36.56 11.28 -9.73
N ASN A 278 -35.61 11.96 -9.11
CA ASN A 278 -35.81 12.95 -8.04
C ASN A 278 -36.76 14.08 -8.46
N LYS A 279 -37.65 14.50 -7.55
CA LYS A 279 -38.28 15.83 -7.55
C LYS A 279 -38.20 16.46 -6.17
N HIS A 280 -37.58 17.63 -6.14
CA HIS A 280 -37.46 18.56 -5.03
C HIS A 280 -38.77 19.37 -4.91
N ALA A 281 -39.33 19.49 -3.70
CA ALA A 281 -40.53 20.27 -3.43
C ALA A 281 -40.17 21.52 -2.60
N LYS A 282 -40.45 22.70 -3.18
CA LYS A 282 -40.55 23.99 -2.47
C LYS A 282 -41.82 23.99 -1.61
N ARG A 283 -41.75 24.48 -0.38
CA ARG A 283 -42.91 24.95 0.40
C ARG A 283 -42.76 26.44 0.67
N THR A 284 -43.84 27.15 0.37
CA THR A 284 -44.16 28.53 0.67
C THR A 284 -44.53 28.70 2.14
N GLY A 285 -44.14 29.84 2.69
CA GLY A 285 -44.63 30.48 3.91
C GLY A 285 -44.23 31.95 3.82
#